data_AF-A0A1F7LVS3-F1
#
_entry.id   AF-A0A1F7LVS3-F1
#
_cell.length_a   1.000
_cell.length_b   1.000
_cell.length_c   1.000
_cell.angle_alpha   90.00
_cell.angle_beta   90.00
_cell.angle_gamma   90.00
#
_symmetry.space_group_name_H-M   'P 1'
#
loop_
_entity.id
_entity.type
_entity.pdbx_description
1 polymer ?
#
loop_
_entity_poly.entity_id
_entity_poly.type
_entity_poly.pdbx_seq_one_letter_code
_entity_poly.pdbx_strand_id
1 'polypeptide(L)' 'MGETIRVRIRGGMLEPLEKVDLPEGQEIMITILDVPTERDFGAFRRAAGGWKGTIDAEVLIRNIYADRLVSTRPEPRL' A
#
# COMPACT_ATOMS: atom_id res chain seq x y z
N MET A 1 21.86 -29.28 -0.79
CA MET A 1 21.53 -27.87 -1.08
C MET A 1 20.09 -27.65 -0.66
N GLY A 2 19.83 -26.67 0.19
CA GLY A 2 18.46 -26.32 0.60
C GLY A 2 17.93 -25.22 -0.30
N GLU A 3 16.72 -25.38 -0.82
CA GLU A 3 16.00 -24.33 -1.54
C GLU A 3 15.03 -23.64 -0.59
N THR A 4 14.97 -22.31 -0.63
CA THR A 4 14.00 -21.53 0.15
C THR A 4 12.82 -21.22 -0.75
N ILE A 5 11.66 -21.78 -0.42
CA ILE A 5 10.41 -21.56 -1.16
C ILE A 5 9.65 -20.42 -0.48
N ARG A 6 9.23 -19.43 -1.26
CA ARG A 6 8.34 -18.38 -0.77
C ARG A 6 6.89 -18.85 -0.85
N VAL A 7 6.20 -18.77 0.27
CA VAL A 7 4.80 -19.17 0.39
C VAL A 7 3.95 -18.01 0.91
N ARG A 8 2.67 -18.01 0.56
CA ARG A 8 1.66 -17.14 1.15
C ARG A 8 0.64 -18.00 1.90
N ILE A 9 0.24 -17.54 3.08
CA ILE A 9 -0.84 -18.17 3.84
C ILE A 9 -2.18 -17.64 3.32
N ARG A 10 -3.06 -18.53 2.88
CA ARG A 10 -4.46 -18.20 2.54
C ARG A 10 -5.38 -19.24 3.15
N GLY A 11 -6.27 -18.81 4.04
CA GLY A 11 -7.23 -19.72 4.70
C GLY A 11 -6.57 -20.85 5.51
N GLY A 12 -5.35 -20.66 5.99
CA GLY A 12 -4.58 -21.70 6.69
C GLY A 12 -3.78 -22.63 5.78
N MET A 13 -3.85 -22.46 4.46
CA MET A 13 -3.07 -23.23 3.47
C MET A 13 -1.81 -22.45 3.06
N LEU A 14 -0.68 -23.16 2.91
CA LEU A 14 0.56 -22.62 2.37
C LEU A 14 0.51 -22.70 0.84
N GLU A 15 0.33 -21.56 0.17
CA GLU A 15 0.34 -21.43 -1.28
C GLU A 15 1.74 -21.01 -1.76
N PRO A 16 2.50 -21.85 -2.48
CA PRO A 16 3.76 -21.45 -3.09
C PRO A 16 3.58 -20.30 -4.07
N LEU A 17 4.46 -19.30 -4.03
CA LEU A 17 4.46 -18.19 -5.00
C LEU A 17 5.17 -18.54 -6.31
N GLU A 18 5.97 -19.60 -6.29
CA GLU A 18 6.74 -20.13 -7.41
C GLU A 18 6.33 -21.58 -7.64
N LYS A 19 6.50 -22.09 -8.87
CA LYS A 19 6.24 -23.51 -9.14
C LYS A 19 7.29 -24.34 -8.41
N VAL A 20 6.84 -25.18 -7.49
CA VAL A 20 7.69 -26.14 -6.79
C VAL A 20 7.25 -27.54 -7.18
N ASP A 21 8.19 -28.36 -7.60
CA ASP A 21 7.97 -29.77 -7.90
C ASP A 21 8.42 -30.58 -6.70
N LEU A 22 7.49 -30.90 -5.80
CA LEU A 22 7.73 -31.75 -4.64
C LEU A 22 7.00 -33.08 -4.86
N PRO A 23 7.72 -34.21 -4.97
CA PRO A 23 7.09 -35.51 -5.10
C PRO A 23 6.21 -35.82 -3.89
N GLU A 24 5.07 -36.46 -4.16
CA GLU A 24 4.12 -36.87 -3.14
C GLU A 24 4.77 -37.87 -2.15
N GLY A 25 4.53 -37.66 -0.87
CA GLY A 25 5.11 -38.49 0.21
C GLY A 25 6.51 -38.07 0.67
N GLN A 26 7.10 -37.00 0.11
CA GLN A 26 8.37 -36.48 0.60
C GLN A 26 8.19 -35.67 1.90
N GLU A 27 8.93 -36.02 2.94
CA GLU A 27 9.02 -35.21 4.16
C GLU A 27 9.90 -33.99 3.92
N ILE A 28 9.39 -32.80 4.29
CA ILE A 28 10.10 -31.54 4.19
C ILE A 28 10.14 -30.83 5.54
N MET A 29 11.22 -30.07 5.77
CA MET A 29 11.35 -29.20 6.93
C MET A 29 10.83 -27.81 6.58
N ILE A 30 9.86 -27.30 7.34
CA ILE A 30 9.32 -25.94 7.18
C ILE A 30 9.95 -25.04 8.24
N THR A 31 10.50 -23.90 7.81
CA THR A 31 10.99 -22.85 8.70
C THR A 31 10.11 -21.62 8.53
N ILE A 32 9.39 -21.24 9.60
CA ILE A 32 8.58 -20.03 9.63
C ILE A 32 9.45 -18.89 10.16
N LEU A 33 9.73 -17.92 9.30
CA LEU A 33 10.42 -16.69 9.66
C LEU A 33 9.41 -15.56 9.65
N ASP A 34 9.34 -14.80 10.74
CA ASP A 34 8.59 -13.54 10.79
C ASP A 34 9.34 -12.51 9.94
N VAL A 35 8.96 -12.39 8.68
CA VAL A 35 9.49 -11.36 7.77
C VAL A 35 8.62 -10.12 7.91
N PRO A 36 9.18 -8.94 8.28
CA PRO A 36 8.44 -7.70 8.31
C PRO A 36 7.80 -7.46 6.95
N THR A 37 6.47 -7.44 6.89
CA THR A 37 5.79 -7.03 5.66
C THR A 37 5.87 -5.52 5.56
N GLU A 38 6.37 -4.99 4.44
CA GLU A 38 6.48 -3.53 4.21
C GLU A 38 5.12 -2.81 4.27
N ARG A 39 4.00 -3.54 4.20
CA ARG A 39 2.66 -2.97 4.14
C ARG A 39 2.12 -2.74 5.54
N ASP A 40 2.47 -1.60 6.11
CA ASP A 40 1.81 -1.08 7.29
C ASP A 40 0.44 -0.49 6.93
N PHE A 41 -0.57 -1.35 6.84
CA PHE A 41 -1.96 -0.92 6.65
C PHE A 41 -2.48 -0.04 7.81
N GLY A 42 -1.80 -0.04 8.96
CA GLY A 42 -2.08 0.85 10.08
C GLY A 42 -1.55 2.27 9.88
N ALA A 43 -0.61 2.49 8.95
CA ALA A 43 -0.02 3.80 8.69
C ALA A 43 -1.06 4.86 8.32
N PHE A 44 -2.06 4.50 7.51
CA PHE A 44 -3.16 5.41 7.16
C PHE A 44 -3.99 5.84 8.37
N ARG A 45 -4.25 4.92 9.31
CA ARG A 45 -4.96 5.25 10.56
C ARG A 45 -4.14 6.21 11.43
N ARG A 46 -2.83 6.00 11.52
CA ARG A 46 -1.95 6.88 12.30
C ARG A 46 -1.76 8.25 11.66
N ALA A 47 -1.78 8.33 10.34
CA ALA A 47 -1.67 9.58 9.59
C ALA A 47 -2.98 10.40 9.58
N ALA A 48 -4.12 9.78 9.90
CA ALA A 48 -5.41 10.44 9.88
C ALA A 48 -5.43 11.67 10.82
N GLY A 49 -5.71 12.84 10.26
CA GLY A 49 -5.75 14.10 11.03
C GLY A 49 -4.38 14.68 11.39
N GLY A 50 -3.27 14.10 10.93
CA GLY A 50 -1.90 14.62 11.19
C GLY A 50 -1.63 16.02 10.62
N TRP A 51 -2.50 16.52 9.73
CA TRP A 51 -2.46 17.87 9.20
C TRP A 51 -3.07 18.93 10.17
N LYS A 52 -3.78 18.50 11.22
CA LYS A 52 -4.44 19.43 12.14
C LYS A 52 -3.40 20.28 12.86
N GLY A 53 -3.49 21.60 12.70
CA GLY A 53 -2.56 22.55 13.30
C GLY A 53 -1.25 22.76 12.51
N THR A 54 -1.05 22.07 11.39
CA THR A 54 0.06 22.35 10.46
C THR A 54 -0.35 23.28 9.33
N ILE A 55 -1.65 23.41 9.08
CA ILE A 55 -2.24 24.32 8.10
C ILE A 55 -3.30 25.20 8.74
N ASP A 56 -3.41 26.42 8.25
CA ASP A 56 -4.61 27.24 8.44
C ASP A 56 -5.65 26.81 7.40
N ALA A 57 -6.64 26.05 7.86
CA ALA A 57 -7.67 25.48 6.99
C ALA A 57 -8.53 26.57 6.32
N GLU A 58 -8.84 27.65 7.04
CA GLU A 58 -9.68 28.73 6.51
C GLU A 58 -8.95 29.50 5.42
N VAL A 59 -7.68 29.82 5.63
CA VAL A 59 -6.83 30.47 4.60
C VAL A 59 -6.69 29.56 3.39
N LEU A 60 -6.42 28.26 3.59
CA LEU A 60 -6.28 27.31 2.49
C LEU A 60 -7.56 27.23 1.64
N ILE A 61 -8.73 27.13 2.28
CA ILE A 61 -10.01 27.10 1.59
C ILE A 61 -10.23 28.37 0.78
N ARG A 62 -10.00 29.54 1.37
CA ARG A 62 -10.17 30.83 0.68
C ARG A 62 -9.26 30.94 -0.54
N ASN A 63 -8.01 30.51 -0.43
CA ASN A 63 -7.06 30.53 -1.54
C ASN A 63 -7.51 29.61 -2.69
N ILE A 64 -7.94 28.38 -2.38
CA ILE A 64 -8.46 27.45 -3.40
C ILE A 64 -9.63 28.06 -4.18
N TYR A 65 -10.56 28.72 -3.49
CA TYR A 65 -11.68 29.36 -4.17
C TYR A 65 -11.27 30.58 -4.99
N ALA A 66 -10.32 31.39 -4.52
CA ALA A 66 -9.77 32.51 -5.28
C ALA A 66 -9.10 32.03 -6.57
N ASP A 67 -8.29 30.97 -6.49
CA ASP A 67 -7.59 30.41 -7.65
C ASP A 67 -8.54 29.83 -8.70
N ARG A 68 -9.67 29.26 -8.28
CA ARG A 68 -10.70 28.74 -9.19
C ARG A 68 -11.39 29.82 -10.02
N LEU A 69 -11.38 31.07 -9.56
CA LEU A 69 -11.93 32.21 -10.29
C LEU A 69 -10.97 32.76 -11.35
N VAL A 70 -9.71 32.32 -11.34
CA VAL A 70 -8.71 32.73 -12.32
C VAL A 70 -8.92 31.93 -13.61
N SER A 71 -9.58 32.55 -14.59
CA SER A 71 -9.66 32.01 -15.95
C SER A 71 -8.43 32.44 -16.76
N THR A 72 -7.44 31.55 -16.86
CA THR A 72 -6.24 31.76 -17.71
C THR A 72 -6.43 31.26 -19.13
N ARG A 73 -7.56 30.62 -19.45
CA ARG A 73 -7.81 30.05 -20.78
C ARG A 73 -8.25 31.16 -21.76
N PRO A 74 -7.68 31.22 -22.96
CA PRO A 74 -8.15 32.12 -24.01
C PRO A 74 -9.61 31.81 -24.41
N GLU A 75 -10.37 32.84 -24.77
CA GLU A 75 -11.74 32.67 -25.23
C GLU A 75 -11.80 31.72 -26.45
N PRO A 76 -12.76 30.77 -26.48
CA PRO A 76 -12.97 29.93 -27.64
C PRO A 76 -13.32 30.77 -28.86
N ARG A 77 -12.79 30.43 -30.03
CA ARG A 77 -13.20 31.07 -31.30
C ARG A 77 -14.56 30.49 -31.70
N LEU A 78 -15.53 31.37 -31.92
CA LEU A 78 -16.83 31.07 -32.51
C LEU A 78 -16.74 30.97 -34.02
#